data_AF-A0A968ADH4-F1
#
_entry.id   AF-A0A968ADH4-F1
#
_cell.length_a   1.000
_cell.length_b   1.000
_cell.length_c   1.000
_cell.angle_alpha   90.00
_cell.angle_beta   90.00
_cell.angle_gamma   90.00
#
_symmetry.space_group_name_H-M   'P 1'
#
loop_
_entity.id
_entity.type
_entity.pdbx_description
1 polymer ?
#
loop_
_entity_poly.entity_id
_entity_poly.type
_entity_poly.pdbx_seq_one_letter_code
_entity_poly.pdbx_strand_id
1 'polypeptide(L)' 'VIETGKNSENRVVAECLGDYLSLIVNDEPLVSWKVEGIGSGWVSMMIGTREAGELEVFYDNLIIWGPLVE' A
#
# COMPACT_ATOMS: atom_id res chain seq x y z
N VAL A 1 -1.30 13.09 -3.03
CA VAL A 1 -1.44 13.02 -4.51
C VAL A 1 -0.36 12.09 -5.04
N ILE A 2 -0.68 11.22 -6.00
CA ILE A 2 0.26 10.19 -6.50
C ILE A 2 1.25 10.85 -7.48
N GLU A 3 2.54 10.72 -7.22
CA GLU A 3 3.60 11.17 -8.11
C GLU A 3 3.79 10.19 -9.25
N THR A 4 3.92 10.70 -10.47
CA THR A 4 4.03 9.89 -11.69
C THR A 4 5.22 10.34 -12.53
N GLY A 5 5.85 9.40 -13.23
CA GLY A 5 7.01 9.66 -14.07
C GLY A 5 8.21 8.79 -13.68
N LYS A 6 9.30 8.96 -14.42
CA LYS A 6 10.55 8.22 -14.17
C LYS A 6 11.17 8.71 -12.86
N ASN A 7 11.58 7.77 -12.01
CA ASN A 7 12.20 8.03 -10.70
C ASN A 7 11.31 8.79 -9.71
N SER A 8 10.00 8.83 -9.93
CA SER A 8 9.07 9.38 -8.95
C SER A 8 8.92 8.41 -7.78
N GLU A 9 8.94 8.94 -6.57
CA GLU A 9 8.81 8.18 -5.34
C GLU A 9 7.45 8.45 -4.69
N ASN A 10 6.86 7.42 -4.08
CA ASN A 10 5.61 7.56 -3.35
C ASN A 10 5.74 6.84 -2.00
N ARG A 11 5.36 7.51 -0.91
CA ARG A 11 5.18 6.86 0.38
C ARG A 11 3.80 6.25 0.44
N VAL A 12 3.73 4.92 0.50
CA VAL A 12 2.48 4.17 0.58
C VAL A 12 2.30 3.61 1.98
N VAL A 13 1.14 3.84 2.58
CA VAL A 13 0.75 3.25 3.87
C VAL A 13 -0.57 2.51 3.66
N ALA A 14 -0.59 1.24 4.08
CA ALA A 14 -1.81 0.44 4.19
C ALA A 14 -2.08 0.16 5.67
N GLU A 15 -3.23 0.60 6.17
CA GLU A 15 -3.65 0.40 7.55
C GLU A 15 -4.80 -0.61 7.60
N CYS A 16 -4.62 -1.67 8.37
CA CYS A 16 -5.66 -2.66 8.65
C CYS A 16 -6.08 -2.53 10.12
N LEU A 17 -7.25 -1.93 10.37
CA LEU A 17 -7.78 -1.72 11.73
C LEU A 17 -9.21 -2.28 11.82
N GLY A 18 -9.38 -3.33 12.61
CA GLY A 18 -10.64 -4.09 12.66
C GLY A 18 -10.98 -4.61 11.26
N ASP A 19 -12.21 -4.31 10.80
CA ASP A 19 -12.69 -4.69 9.47
C ASP A 19 -12.37 -3.65 8.38
N TYR A 20 -11.49 -2.68 8.63
CA TYR A 20 -11.19 -1.62 7.67
C TYR A 20 -9.77 -1.73 7.11
N LEU A 21 -9.68 -1.60 5.78
CA LEU A 21 -8.44 -1.39 5.04
C LEU A 21 -8.43 0.05 4.51
N SER A 22 -7.43 0.83 4.90
CA SER A 22 -7.21 2.20 4.41
C SER A 22 -5.90 2.30 3.64
N LEU A 23 -5.90 3.06 2.55
CA LEU A 23 -4.72 3.34 1.74
C LEU A 23 -4.44 4.84 1.73
N ILE A 24 -3.21 5.20 2.06
CA ILE A 24 -2.71 6.57 2.12
C ILE A 24 -1.48 6.65 1.23
N VAL A 25 -1.41 7.68 0.38
CA VAL A 25 -0.25 7.92 -0.50
C VAL A 25 0.21 9.37 -0.38
N ASN A 26 1.48 9.55 -0.03
CA ASN A 26 2.09 10.87 0.21
C ASN A 26 1.27 11.70 1.20
N ASP A 27 0.94 11.08 2.35
CA ASP A 27 0.13 11.66 3.43
C ASP A 27 -1.34 11.99 3.08
N GLU A 28 -1.78 11.69 1.86
CA GLU A 28 -3.16 11.90 1.42
C GLU A 28 -3.97 10.60 1.46
N PRO A 29 -5.10 10.55 2.21
CA PRO A 29 -6.00 9.41 2.17
C PRO A 29 -6.59 9.22 0.78
N LEU A 30 -6.41 8.04 0.19
CA LEU A 30 -6.99 7.71 -1.12
C LEU A 30 -8.30 6.97 -0.98
N VAL A 31 -8.33 5.97 -0.09
CA VAL A 31 -9.50 5.12 0.08
C VAL A 31 -9.53 4.46 1.45
N SER A 32 -10.74 4.20 1.95
CA SER A 32 -10.99 3.35 3.10
C SER A 32 -12.17 2.44 2.78
N TRP A 33 -12.00 1.14 3.01
CA TRP A 33 -12.98 0.11 2.70
C TRP A 33 -13.21 -0.78 3.90
N LYS A 34 -14.48 -1.06 4.19
CA LYS A 34 -14.86 -2.15 5.07
C LYS A 34 -14.72 -3.47 4.32
N VAL A 35 -13.88 -4.36 4.81
CA VAL A 35 -13.63 -5.70 4.30
C VAL A 35 -14.12 -6.69 5.33
N GLU A 36 -15.32 -7.24 5.10
CA GLU A 36 -15.90 -8.20 6.03
C GLU A 36 -15.08 -9.49 6.07
N GLY A 37 -14.70 -9.91 7.28
CA GLY A 37 -13.87 -11.09 7.47
C GLY A 37 -12.40 -10.88 7.09
N ILE A 38 -11.90 -9.65 7.13
CA ILE A 38 -10.46 -9.41 7.04
C ILE A 38 -9.78 -10.09 8.24
N GLY A 39 -9.07 -11.19 7.96
CA GLY A 39 -8.37 -11.98 8.96
C GLY A 39 -6.89 -11.64 9.03
N SER A 40 -6.17 -12.35 9.90
CA SER A 40 -4.71 -12.35 9.87
C SER A 40 -4.21 -13.01 8.58
N GLY A 41 -3.16 -12.46 7.99
CA GLY A 41 -2.60 -12.98 6.75
C GLY A 41 -1.21 -12.45 6.45
N TRP A 42 -0.79 -12.64 5.20
CA TRP A 42 0.52 -12.21 4.71
C TRP A 42 0.44 -10.81 4.12
N VAL A 43 1.52 -10.03 4.32
CA VAL A 43 1.76 -8.79 3.58
C VAL A 43 2.63 -9.12 2.38
N SER A 44 2.29 -8.59 1.21
CA SER A 44 3.03 -8.80 -0.03
C SER A 44 3.12 -7.51 -0.84
N MET A 45 4.16 -7.39 -1.64
CA MET A 45 4.33 -6.34 -2.65
C MET A 45 4.15 -6.96 -4.02
N MET A 46 3.29 -6.36 -4.84
CA MET A 46 3.00 -6.85 -6.19
C MET A 46 3.26 -5.76 -7.21
N ILE A 47 3.97 -6.14 -8.27
CA ILE A 47 4.23 -5.31 -9.44
C ILE A 47 3.48 -5.91 -10.64
N GLY A 48 2.91 -5.06 -11.48
CA GLY A 48 2.27 -5.48 -12.71
C GLY A 48 2.09 -4.33 -13.68
N THR A 49 2.23 -4.61 -14.97
CA THR A 49 1.91 -3.68 -16.06
C THR A 49 0.92 -4.35 -17.01
N ARG A 50 0.07 -3.54 -17.65
CA ARG A 50 -0.75 -3.97 -18.79
C ARG A 50 -0.10 -3.65 -20.13
N GLU A 51 0.96 -2.84 -20.13
CA GLU A 51 1.70 -2.41 -21.31
C GLU A 51 2.78 -3.41 -21.69
N ALA A 52 3.09 -3.48 -22.99
CA ALA A 52 4.24 -4.25 -23.47
C ALA A 52 5.55 -3.52 -23.15
N GLY A 53 6.52 -4.24 -22.57
CA GLY A 53 7.83 -3.69 -22.22
C GLY A 53 8.35 -4.18 -20.87
N GLU A 54 9.52 -3.69 -20.48
CA GLU A 54 10.09 -3.95 -19.15
C GLU A 54 9.47 -2.99 -18.12
N LEU A 55 9.10 -3.53 -16.97
CA LEU A 55 8.67 -2.76 -15.81
C LEU A 55 9.65 -3.01 -14.66
N GLU A 56 10.24 -1.93 -14.16
CA GLU A 56 11.10 -1.93 -12.99
C GLU A 56 10.47 -1.07 -11.90
N VAL A 57 10.34 -1.62 -10.70
CA VAL A 57 9.86 -0.91 -9.51
C VAL A 57 10.80 -1.25 -8.35
N PHE A 58 11.25 -0.21 -7.66
CA PHE A 58 12.06 -0.33 -6.46
C PHE A 58 11.19 -0.08 -5.24
N TYR A 59 11.34 -0.93 -4.23
CA TYR A 59 10.73 -0.74 -2.93
C TYR A 59 11.84 -0.44 -1.93
N ASP A 60 11.62 0.58 -1.10
CA ASP A 60 12.52 0.94 0.00
C ASP A 60 11.70 1.23 1.26
N ASN A 61 12.34 1.09 2.43
CA ASN A 61 11.77 1.38 3.74
C ASN A 61 10.44 0.62 4.03
N LEU A 62 10.36 -0.68 3.70
CA LEU A 62 9.23 -1.52 4.10
C LEU A 62 9.23 -1.72 5.62
N ILE A 63 8.20 -1.18 6.28
CA ILE A 63 7.98 -1.32 7.72
C ILE A 63 6.61 -1.95 7.92
N ILE A 64 6.55 -3.00 8.76
CA ILE A 64 5.31 -3.66 9.16
C ILE A 64 5.16 -3.45 10.66
N TRP A 65 4.05 -2.83 11.06
CA TRP A 65 3.70 -2.64 12.46
C TRP A 65 2.72 -3.72 12.92
N GLY A 66 2.85 -4.14 14.17
CA GLY A 66 1.79 -4.91 14.83
C GLY A 66 0.57 -4.04 15.11
N PRO A 67 -0.55 -4.63 15.57
CA PRO A 67 -1.68 -3.85 16.04
C PRO A 67 -1.22 -2.84 17.10
N LEU A 68 -1.77 -1.63 17.05
CA LEU A 68 -1.62 -0.65 18.12
C LEU A 68 -2.26 -1.26 19.37
N VAL A 69 -1.44 -1.83 20.24
CA VAL A 69 -1.86 -2.24 21.58
C VAL A 69 -1.94 -0.96 22.41
N GLU A 70 -3.13 -0.59 22.85
CA GLU A 70 -3.28 0.32 24.00
C GLU A 70 -2.92 -0.40 25.30
#